data_AF-A0A167GG51-F1
#
_entry.id   AF-A0A167GG51-F1
#
_cell.length_a   1.000
_cell.length_b   1.000
_cell.length_c   1.000
_cell.angle_alpha   90.00
_cell.angle_beta   90.00
_cell.angle_gamma   90.00
#
_symmetry.space_group_name_H-M   'P 1'
#
loop_
_entity.id
_entity.type
_entity.pdbx_description
1 polymer ?
#
loop_
_entity_poly.entity_id
_entity_poly.type
_entity_poly.pdbx_seq_one_letter_code
_entity_poly.pdbx_strand_id
1 'polypeptide(L)' 'MDISVKTLGNWLDASRAGRPLSSPNRQPIGDLESELARLRAENATLKMEREILKKATAFFAKESK' A
#
# COMPACT_ATOMS: atom_id res chain seq x y z
N MET A 1 25.62 -6.40 0.54
CA MET A 1 24.48 -7.06 -0.12
C MET A 1 25.04 -8.22 -0.91
N ASP A 2 24.94 -9.45 -0.39
CA ASP A 2 25.39 -10.63 -1.12
C ASP A 2 24.25 -11.19 -1.97
N ILE A 3 24.38 -11.08 -3.29
CA ILE A 3 23.53 -11.79 -4.23
C ILE A 3 24.21 -13.13 -4.53
N SER A 4 23.51 -14.24 -4.31
CA SER A 4 24.08 -15.57 -4.55
C SER A 4 24.36 -15.81 -6.04
N VAL A 5 25.42 -16.54 -6.34
CA VAL A 5 25.78 -16.95 -7.72
C VAL A 5 24.63 -17.70 -8.40
N LYS A 6 23.86 -18.48 -7.63
CA LYS A 6 22.67 -19.20 -8.12
C LYS A 6 21.57 -18.24 -8.57
N THR A 7 21.38 -17.13 -7.85
CA THR A 7 20.41 -16.09 -8.23
C THR A 7 20.80 -15.45 -9.57
N LEU A 8 22.10 -15.19 -9.77
CA LEU A 8 22.62 -14.65 -11.03
C LEU A 8 22.46 -15.65 -12.19
N GLY A 9 22.74 -16.93 -11.96
CA GLY A 9 22.53 -17.99 -12.95
C GLY A 9 21.08 -18.09 -13.41
N ASN A 10 20.14 -18.10 -12.46
CA ASN A 10 18.71 -18.11 -12.75
C ASN A 10 18.26 -16.87 -13.57
N TRP A 11 18.82 -15.69 -13.29
CA TRP A 11 18.52 -14.49 -14.07
C TRP A 11 19.09 -14.55 -15.49
N LEU A 12 20.30 -15.10 -15.65
CA LEU A 12 20.90 -15.29 -16.98
C LEU A 12 20.08 -16.27 -17.82
N ASP A 13 19.63 -17.38 -17.24
CA ASP A 13 18.82 -18.38 -17.94
C ASP A 13 17.43 -17.84 -18.29
N ALA A 14 16.79 -17.10 -17.38
CA ALA A 14 15.53 -16.43 -17.65
C ALA A 14 15.66 -15.38 -18.77
N SER A 15 16.74 -14.60 -18.77
CA SER A 15 17.05 -13.62 -19.82
C SER A 15 17.28 -14.28 -21.18
N ARG A 16 18.04 -15.38 -21.23
CA ARG A 16 18.26 -16.17 -22.46
C ARG A 16 16.98 -16.80 -22.99
N ALA A 17 16.07 -17.20 -22.10
CA ALA A 17 14.79 -17.79 -22.46
C ALA A 17 13.71 -16.75 -22.81
N GLY A 18 14.03 -15.44 -22.80
CA GLY A 18 13.07 -14.36 -23.03
C GLY A 18 11.97 -14.28 -21.96
N ARG A 19 12.18 -14.89 -20.79
CA ARG A 19 11.20 -14.90 -19.70
C ARG A 19 11.37 -13.64 -18.85
N PRO A 20 10.26 -13.04 -18.37
CA PRO A 20 10.33 -11.89 -17.49
C PRO A 20 11.07 -12.27 -16.19
N LEU A 21 12.03 -11.45 -15.79
CA LEU A 21 12.83 -11.58 -14.55
C LEU A 21 12.01 -11.26 -13.29
N SER A 22 10.72 -11.58 -13.29
CA SER A 22 9.86 -11.30 -12.14
C SER A 22 10.14 -12.31 -11.04
N SER A 23 10.44 -11.82 -9.85
CA SER A 23 10.48 -12.65 -8.65
C SER A 23 9.10 -13.30 -8.49
N PRO A 24 9.00 -14.62 -8.24
CA PRO A 24 7.72 -15.30 -8.04
C PRO A 24 6.90 -14.73 -6.87
N ASN A 25 7.50 -13.89 -6.02
CA ASN A 25 6.83 -13.24 -4.89
C ASN A 25 6.56 -11.73 -5.11
N ARG A 26 6.78 -11.20 -6.33
CA ARG A 26 6.49 -9.79 -6.62
C ARG A 26 5.01 -9.64 -6.98
N GLN A 27 4.22 -9.11 -6.05
CA GLN A 27 2.85 -8.70 -6.30
C GLN A 27 2.79 -7.76 -7.51
N PRO A 28 1.79 -7.90 -8.41
CA PRO A 28 1.61 -6.99 -9.53
C PRO A 28 1.54 -5.55 -9.03
N ILE A 29 2.28 -4.64 -9.65
CA ILE A 29 2.34 -3.23 -9.25
C ILE A 29 0.93 -2.61 -9.25
N GLY A 30 0.07 -3.01 -10.19
CA GLY A 30 -1.31 -2.54 -10.30
C GLY A 30 -2.20 -2.90 -9.10
N ASP A 31 -2.00 -4.07 -8.49
CA ASP A 31 -2.79 -4.49 -7.31
C ASP A 31 -2.43 -3.61 -6.10
N LEU A 32 -1.13 -3.31 -5.94
CA LEU A 32 -0.65 -2.42 -4.88
C LEU A 32 -1.13 -0.99 -5.09
N GLU A 33 -1.11 -0.47 -6.32
CA GLU A 33 -1.60 0.88 -6.61
C GLU A 33 -3.11 1.02 -6.37
N SER A 34 -3.90 0.01 -6.77
CA SER A 34 -5.34 -0.06 -6.52
C SER A 34 -5.64 -0.08 -5.02
N GLU A 35 -4.95 -0.95 -4.28
CA GLU A 35 -5.12 -1.05 -2.83
C GLU A 35 -4.73 0.26 -2.13
N LEU A 36 -3.65 0.91 -2.59
CA LEU A 36 -3.21 2.17 -2.06
C LEU A 36 -4.23 3.29 -2.32
N ALA A 37 -4.83 3.33 -3.51
CA ALA A 37 -5.91 4.26 -3.83
C ALA A 37 -7.14 4.03 -2.93
N ARG A 38 -7.55 2.77 -2.73
CA ARG A 38 -8.64 2.37 -1.83
C ARG A 38 -8.39 2.84 -0.40
N LEU A 39 -7.22 2.53 0.14
CA LEU A 39 -6.83 2.91 1.50
C LEU A 39 -6.76 4.43 1.69
N ARG A 40 -6.29 5.18 0.68
CA ARG A 40 -6.29 6.65 0.73
C ARG A 40 -7.69 7.22 0.78
N ALA A 41 -8.62 6.68 -0.01
CA ALA A 41 -10.02 7.10 0.00
C ALA A 41 -10.67 6.83 1.36
N GLU A 42 -10.50 5.63 1.91
CA GLU A 42 -11.00 5.26 3.24
C GLU A 42 -10.41 6.16 4.34
N ASN A 43 -9.10 6.42 4.30
CA ASN A 43 -8.45 7.29 5.26
C ASN A 43 -8.97 8.73 5.21
N ALA A 44 -9.31 9.24 4.02
CA ALA A 44 -9.90 10.56 3.86
C ALA A 44 -11.29 10.65 4.49
N THR A 45 -12.14 9.64 4.26
CA THR A 45 -13.48 9.52 4.88
C THR A 45 -13.38 9.48 6.40
N LEU A 46 -12.53 8.60 6.94
CA LEU A 46 -12.35 8.46 8.39
C LEU A 46 -11.85 9.74 9.06
N LYS A 47 -10.95 10.48 8.40
CA LYS A 47 -10.48 11.78 8.89
C LYS A 47 -11.61 12.80 8.96
N MET A 48 -12.46 12.86 7.94
CA MET A 48 -13.61 13.76 7.91
C MET A 48 -14.61 13.43 9.04
N GLU A 49 -14.98 12.16 9.19
CA GLU A 49 -15.88 11.69 10.26
C GLU A 49 -15.33 12.01 11.65
N ARG A 50 -14.04 11.75 11.88
CA ARG A 50 -13.37 12.10 13.14
C ARG A 50 -13.46 13.59 13.45
N GLU A 51 -13.26 14.46 12.46
CA GLU A 51 -13.34 15.91 12.68
C GLU A 51 -14.77 16.37 12.97
N ILE A 52 -15.78 15.75 12.34
CA ILE A 52 -17.20 16.01 12.67
C ILE A 52 -17.49 15.62 14.12
N LEU A 53 -17.09 14.41 14.52
CA LEU A 53 -17.27 13.92 15.89
C LEU A 53 -16.57 14.83 16.90
N LYS A 54 -15.33 15.23 16.63
CA LYS A 54 -14.59 16.15 17.49
C LYS A 54 -15.30 17.49 17.68
N LYS A 55 -15.85 18.06 16.59
CA LYS A 55 -16.64 19.29 16.67
C LYS A 55 -17.92 19.09 17.47
N ALA A 56 -18.63 17.98 17.25
CA ALA A 56 -19.84 17.64 18.00
C ALA A 56 -19.55 17.48 19.50
N THR A 57 -18.52 16.71 19.87
CA THR A 57 -18.10 16.55 21.28
C THR A 57 -17.73 17.89 21.91
N ALA A 58 -17.00 18.76 21.19
CA ALA A 58 -16.65 20.09 21.69
C ALA A 58 -17.87 21.00 21.86
N PHE A 59 -18.87 20.90 20.97
CA PHE A 59 -20.13 21.64 21.08
C PHE A 59 -20.91 21.19 22.33
N PHE A 60 -21.16 19.89 22.48
CA PHE A 60 -21.93 19.37 23.61
C PHE A 60 -21.24 19.59 24.96
N ALA A 61 -19.91 19.48 25.02
CA ALA A 61 -19.15 19.79 26.23
C ALA A 61 -19.28 21.26 26.66
N LYS A 62 -19.51 22.18 25.72
CA LYS A 62 -19.77 23.60 26.03
C LYS A 62 -21.19 23.85 26.51
N GLU A 63 -22.19 23.18 25.93
CA GLU A 63 -23.60 23.34 26.34
C GLU A 63 -23.94 22.63 27.67
N SER A 64 -23.16 21.63 28.07
CA SER A 64 -23.37 20.90 29.33
C SER A 64 -22.86 21.64 30.58
N LYS A 65 -22.47 22.91 30.44
CA LYS A 65 -21.88 23.73 31.50
C LYS A 65 -22.70 24.98 31.74
#